data_AF-A0A5U2LL23-F1
#
_entry.id   AF-A0A5U2LL23-F1
#
_cell.length_a   1.000
_cell.length_b   1.000
_cell.length_c   1.000
_cell.angle_alpha   90.00
_cell.angle_beta   90.00
_cell.angle_gamma   90.00
#
_symmetry.space_group_name_H-M   'P 1'
#
loop_
_entity.id
_entity.type
_entity.pdbx_description
1 polymer ?
#
loop_
_entity_poly.entity_id
_entity_poly.type
_entity_poly.pdbx_seq_one_letter_code
_entity_poly.pdbx_strand_id
1 'polypeptide(L)'
;MNWEPKNRLTSLKQVEEALDRLIASKGEHCPLPLSVDVQAELFPEVMHTRTDRRMQREKIAFNRKMRREEKALEHTWLLRQNLLGQAMTELNFQSPETINAWYTCWADEFDARELAQGFWQWRTRFASLKPLDWLRDSDEPLYNVMYEIRFIVRETPAHVREAERWQVPNKLTDRSRG
;
A
#
# COMPACT_ATOMS: atom_id res chain seq x y z
N MET A 1 11.11 -15.25 -49.25
CA MET A 1 11.81 -16.01 -50.32
C MET A 1 12.86 -15.10 -50.95
N ASN A 2 14.03 -14.95 -50.33
CA ASN A 2 15.21 -14.34 -50.98
C ASN A 2 16.29 -15.41 -50.99
N TRP A 3 16.50 -16.01 -52.16
CA TRP A 3 17.58 -16.97 -52.40
C TRP A 3 18.84 -16.19 -52.79
N GLU A 4 19.82 -16.10 -51.89
CA GLU A 4 21.14 -15.52 -52.18
C GLU A 4 22.17 -16.61 -52.53
N PRO A 5 22.90 -16.51 -53.66
CA PRO A 5 23.78 -17.59 -54.16
C PRO A 5 25.09 -17.77 -53.37
N LYS A 6 25.33 -16.98 -52.31
CA LYS A 6 26.59 -16.97 -51.55
C LYS A 6 26.61 -17.92 -50.35
N ASN A 7 25.49 -18.59 -50.02
CA ASN A 7 25.39 -19.59 -48.95
C ASN A 7 25.82 -21.02 -49.37
N ARG A 8 26.70 -21.17 -50.36
CA ARG A 8 27.13 -22.47 -50.92
C ARG A 8 28.52 -22.94 -50.50
N LEU A 9 29.07 -22.44 -49.39
CA LEU A 9 30.34 -22.95 -48.86
C LEU A 9 30.25 -23.26 -47.38
N THR A 10 29.26 -24.06 -47.00
CA THR A 10 29.44 -24.98 -45.89
C THR A 10 30.21 -26.17 -46.42
N SER A 11 31.54 -26.10 -46.26
CA SER A 11 32.41 -27.23 -46.54
C SER A 11 31.87 -28.45 -45.78
N LEU A 12 31.86 -29.63 -46.40
CA LEU A 12 31.42 -30.87 -45.74
C LEU A 12 32.10 -31.05 -44.38
N LYS A 13 33.39 -30.66 -44.31
CA LYS A 13 34.18 -30.65 -43.09
C LYS A 13 33.62 -29.73 -42.00
N GLN A 14 33.05 -28.58 -42.37
CA GLN A 14 32.42 -27.65 -41.41
C GLN A 14 31.10 -28.19 -40.87
N VAL A 15 30.34 -28.93 -41.70
CA VAL A 15 29.12 -29.61 -41.25
C VAL A 15 29.47 -30.76 -40.30
N GLU A 16 30.50 -31.54 -40.64
CA GLU A 16 31.02 -32.63 -39.82
C GLU A 16 31.52 -32.10 -38.46
N GLU A 17 32.37 -31.07 -38.46
CA GLU A 17 32.84 -30.41 -37.22
C GLU A 17 31.69 -29.83 -36.38
N ALA A 18 30.63 -29.32 -37.03
CA ALA A 18 29.45 -28.82 -36.35
C ALA A 18 28.64 -29.95 -35.69
N LEU A 19 28.50 -31.10 -36.36
CA LEU A 19 27.84 -32.30 -35.82
C LEU A 19 28.65 -32.90 -34.67
N ASP A 20 29.97 -33.02 -34.81
CA ASP A 20 30.85 -33.50 -33.74
C ASP A 20 30.73 -32.62 -32.49
N ARG A 21 30.70 -31.30 -32.66
CA ARG A 21 30.51 -30.35 -31.55
C ARG A 21 29.10 -30.45 -30.95
N LEU A 22 28.07 -30.66 -31.77
CA LEU A 22 26.70 -30.88 -31.30
C LEU A 22 26.58 -32.16 -30.47
N ILE A 23 27.14 -33.27 -30.95
CA ILE A 23 27.13 -34.58 -30.26
C ILE A 23 27.97 -34.52 -28.97
N ALA A 24 29.18 -33.95 -29.04
CA ALA A 24 30.05 -33.79 -27.87
C ALA A 24 29.40 -32.94 -26.77
N SER A 25 28.61 -31.93 -27.16
CA SER A 25 27.82 -31.10 -26.24
C SER A 25 26.47 -31.72 -25.84
N LYS A 26 26.14 -32.92 -26.32
CA LYS A 26 24.84 -33.59 -26.12
C LYS A 26 23.65 -32.70 -26.49
N GLY A 27 23.81 -31.92 -27.56
CA GLY A 27 22.78 -31.00 -28.01
C GLY A 27 22.78 -29.63 -27.32
N GLU A 28 23.65 -29.31 -26.35
CA GLU A 28 23.67 -27.97 -25.73
C GLU A 28 24.20 -26.87 -26.66
N HIS A 29 25.05 -27.21 -27.64
CA HIS A 29 25.57 -26.25 -28.59
C HIS A 29 25.22 -26.66 -30.02
N CYS A 30 24.44 -25.84 -30.72
CA CYS A 30 24.14 -26.03 -32.15
C CYS A 30 24.86 -24.94 -32.95
N PRO A 31 26.12 -25.19 -33.35
CA PRO A 31 26.86 -24.26 -34.17
C PRO A 31 26.30 -24.25 -35.60
N LEU A 32 26.36 -23.09 -36.24
CA LEU A 32 26.13 -23.00 -37.68
C LEU A 32 27.08 -23.97 -38.41
N PRO A 33 26.62 -24.64 -39.47
CA PRO A 33 25.40 -24.35 -40.24
C PRO A 33 24.15 -25.15 -39.83
N LEU A 34 24.20 -25.91 -38.73
CA LEU A 34 23.06 -26.73 -38.30
C LEU A 34 21.90 -25.85 -37.82
N SER A 35 20.67 -26.23 -38.19
CA SER A 35 19.48 -25.51 -37.75
C SER A 35 19.05 -25.95 -36.34
N VAL A 36 18.29 -25.09 -35.68
CA VAL A 36 17.70 -25.40 -34.37
C VAL A 36 16.69 -26.55 -34.46
N ASP A 37 16.06 -26.74 -35.63
CA ASP A 37 15.12 -27.85 -35.86
C ASP A 37 15.83 -29.20 -35.81
N VAL A 38 17.02 -29.31 -36.43
CA VAL A 38 17.86 -30.52 -36.36
C VAL A 38 18.31 -30.81 -34.92
N GLN A 39 18.61 -29.77 -34.14
CA GLN A 39 18.91 -29.90 -32.71
C GLN A 39 17.69 -30.39 -31.92
N ALA A 40 16.48 -29.92 -32.24
CA ALA A 40 15.25 -30.32 -31.56
C ALA A 40 14.85 -31.76 -31.87
N GLU A 41 15.09 -32.24 -33.10
CA GLU A 41 14.85 -33.63 -33.50
C GLU A 41 15.84 -34.60 -32.83
N LEU A 42 17.13 -34.25 -32.79
CA LEU A 42 18.18 -35.12 -32.25
C LEU A 42 18.28 -35.08 -30.72
N PHE A 43 17.94 -33.94 -30.10
CA PHE A 43 18.06 -33.71 -28.65
C PHE A 43 16.83 -32.97 -28.08
N PRO A 44 15.64 -33.60 -28.08
CA PRO A 44 14.40 -32.97 -27.63
C PRO A 44 14.46 -32.54 -26.15
N GLU A 45 15.21 -33.24 -25.30
CA GLU A 45 15.36 -32.91 -23.88
C GLU A 45 16.04 -31.55 -23.68
N VAL A 46 16.94 -31.14 -24.57
CA VAL A 46 17.62 -29.83 -24.48
C VAL A 46 16.62 -28.70 -24.74
N MET A 47 15.69 -28.88 -25.68
CA MET A 47 14.64 -27.89 -25.95
C MET A 47 13.61 -27.84 -24.82
N HIS A 48 13.24 -29.00 -24.25
CA HIS A 48 12.35 -29.06 -23.09
C HIS A 48 12.97 -28.35 -21.88
N THR A 49 14.20 -28.68 -21.52
CA THR A 49 14.90 -28.05 -20.38
C THR A 49 15.10 -26.55 -20.56
N ARG A 50 15.38 -26.07 -21.78
CA ARG A 50 15.44 -24.63 -22.10
C ARG A 50 14.08 -23.95 -21.91
N THR A 51 13.02 -24.59 -22.40
CA THR A 51 11.65 -24.07 -22.28
C THR A 51 11.22 -24.03 -20.81
N ASP A 52 11.49 -25.09 -20.05
CA ASP A 52 11.21 -25.14 -18.61
C ASP A 52 11.99 -24.09 -17.83
N ARG A 53 13.29 -23.92 -18.12
CA ARG A 53 14.10 -22.85 -17.52
C ARG A 53 13.54 -21.48 -17.85
N ARG A 54 13.06 -21.25 -19.08
CA ARG A 54 12.42 -19.99 -19.48
C ARG A 54 11.12 -19.77 -18.71
N MET A 55 10.22 -20.75 -18.70
CA MET A 55 8.96 -20.69 -17.95
C MET A 55 9.19 -20.47 -16.45
N GLN A 56 10.18 -21.14 -15.87
CA GLN A 56 10.52 -20.98 -14.47
C GLN A 56 11.06 -19.57 -14.17
N ARG A 57 11.89 -19.01 -15.05
CA ARG A 57 12.36 -17.61 -14.92
C ARG A 57 11.20 -16.62 -15.01
N GLU A 58 10.28 -16.82 -15.94
CA GLU A 58 9.07 -16.00 -16.09
C GLU A 58 8.19 -16.09 -14.84
N LYS A 59 7.95 -17.30 -14.31
CA LYS A 59 7.21 -17.53 -13.06
C LYS A 59 7.86 -16.83 -11.87
N ILE A 60 9.19 -16.93 -11.73
CA ILE A 60 9.93 -16.26 -10.67
C ILE A 60 9.82 -14.73 -10.80
N ALA A 61 9.95 -14.20 -12.02
CA ALA A 61 9.83 -12.76 -12.29
C ALA A 61 8.42 -12.25 -11.97
N PHE A 62 7.39 -12.99 -12.40
CA PHE A 62 5.99 -12.70 -12.09
C PHE A 62 5.73 -12.71 -10.58
N ASN A 63 6.10 -13.78 -9.88
CA ASN A 63 5.92 -13.88 -8.42
C ASN A 63 6.71 -12.81 -7.65
N ARG A 64 7.86 -12.37 -8.17
CA ARG A 64 8.60 -11.25 -7.59
C ARG A 64 7.87 -9.93 -7.80
N LYS A 65 7.25 -9.72 -8.95
CA LYS A 65 6.43 -8.53 -9.23
C LYS A 65 5.20 -8.50 -8.32
N MET A 66 4.43 -9.59 -8.27
CA MET A 66 3.24 -9.71 -7.41
C MET A 66 3.54 -9.41 -5.95
N ARG A 67 4.60 -10.01 -5.38
CA ARG A 67 5.01 -9.74 -3.99
C ARG A 67 5.41 -8.29 -3.72
N ARG A 68 5.91 -7.55 -4.72
CA ARG A 68 6.23 -6.13 -4.56
C ARG A 68 4.96 -5.29 -4.52
N GLU A 69 4.00 -5.61 -5.39
CA GLU A 69 2.70 -4.94 -5.45
C GLU A 69 1.91 -5.19 -4.16
N GLU A 70 1.84 -6.43 -3.69
CA GLU A 70 1.21 -6.81 -2.43
C GLU A 70 1.81 -6.04 -1.24
N LYS A 71 3.14 -6.04 -1.11
CA LYS A 71 3.83 -5.26 -0.06
C LYS A 71 3.57 -3.77 -0.15
N ALA A 72 3.45 -3.22 -1.37
CA ALA A 72 3.16 -1.80 -1.55
C ALA A 72 1.74 -1.47 -1.07
N LEU A 73 0.76 -2.31 -1.42
CA LEU A 73 -0.62 -2.18 -0.95
C LEU A 73 -0.70 -2.29 0.58
N GLU A 74 -0.10 -3.34 1.16
CA GLU A 74 -0.01 -3.52 2.61
C GLU A 74 0.63 -2.32 3.29
N HIS A 75 1.74 -1.80 2.74
CA HIS A 75 2.41 -0.62 3.29
C HIS A 75 1.52 0.62 3.24
N THR A 76 0.81 0.87 2.14
CA THR A 76 -0.11 2.01 2.03
C THR A 76 -1.28 1.89 3.02
N TRP A 77 -1.82 0.68 3.19
CA TRP A 77 -2.88 0.41 4.15
C TRP A 77 -2.39 0.60 5.59
N LEU A 78 -1.21 0.08 5.95
CA LEU A 78 -0.61 0.27 7.27
C LEU A 78 -0.34 1.75 7.56
N LEU A 79 0.18 2.51 6.59
CA LEU A 79 0.41 3.94 6.74
C LEU A 79 -0.89 4.69 7.02
N ARG A 80 -1.95 4.40 6.25
CA ARG A 80 -3.30 4.94 6.46
C ARG A 80 -3.82 4.64 7.87
N GLN A 81 -3.72 3.38 8.30
CA GLN A 81 -4.16 2.97 9.63
C GLN A 81 -3.35 3.64 10.75
N ASN A 82 -2.03 3.80 10.57
CA ASN A 82 -1.18 4.50 11.52
C ASN A 82 -1.56 5.98 11.64
N LEU A 83 -1.82 6.65 10.53
CA LEU A 83 -2.29 8.05 10.53
C LEU A 83 -3.65 8.18 11.25
N LEU A 84 -4.58 7.25 11.01
CA LEU A 84 -5.86 7.23 11.71
C LEU A 84 -5.65 7.02 13.21
N GLY A 85 -4.77 6.09 13.58
CA GLY A 85 -4.37 5.85 14.97
C GLY A 85 -3.76 7.10 15.63
N GLN A 86 -2.97 7.88 14.90
CA GLN A 86 -2.46 9.17 15.37
C GLN A 86 -3.59 10.16 15.60
N ALA A 87 -4.49 10.34 14.63
CA ALA A 87 -5.66 11.21 14.78
C ALA A 87 -6.51 10.82 16.00
N MET A 88 -6.75 9.52 16.22
CA MET A 88 -7.49 9.01 17.39
C MET A 88 -6.72 9.22 18.70
N THR A 89 -5.40 9.10 18.67
CA THR A 89 -4.56 9.38 19.84
C THR A 89 -4.61 10.87 20.18
N GLU A 90 -4.47 11.75 19.20
CA GLU A 90 -4.59 13.20 19.38
C GLU A 90 -5.97 13.63 19.88
N LEU A 91 -7.03 12.97 19.41
CA LEU A 91 -8.41 13.19 19.85
C LEU A 91 -8.53 13.03 21.37
N ASN A 92 -7.84 12.06 21.97
CA ASN A 92 -7.87 11.85 23.42
C ASN A 92 -7.34 13.03 24.22
N PHE A 93 -6.52 13.88 23.60
CA PHE A 93 -5.94 15.10 24.15
C PHE A 93 -6.75 16.37 23.84
N GLN A 94 -7.92 16.25 23.21
CA GLN A 94 -8.79 17.39 22.94
C GLN A 94 -9.83 17.59 24.03
N SER A 95 -10.16 18.85 24.30
CA SER A 95 -11.35 19.25 25.06
C SER A 95 -12.45 19.73 24.09
N PRO A 96 -13.70 19.93 24.56
CA PRO A 96 -14.75 20.54 23.75
C PRO A 96 -14.35 21.87 23.11
N GLU A 97 -13.43 22.62 23.71
CA GLU A 97 -12.96 23.91 23.17
C GLU A 97 -11.93 23.75 22.04
N THR A 98 -11.20 22.63 21.99
CA THR A 98 -10.10 22.42 21.03
C THR A 98 -10.44 21.41 19.94
N ILE A 99 -11.51 20.63 20.11
CA ILE A 99 -11.93 19.59 19.14
C ILE A 99 -12.13 20.11 17.72
N ASN A 100 -12.58 21.36 17.57
CA ASN A 100 -12.77 21.99 16.26
C ASN A 100 -11.44 22.16 15.50
N ALA A 101 -10.34 22.44 16.22
CA ALA A 101 -9.02 22.53 15.62
C ALA A 101 -8.55 21.15 15.15
N TRP A 102 -8.73 20.12 15.99
CA TRP A 102 -8.46 18.73 15.62
C TRP A 102 -9.25 18.30 14.38
N TYR A 103 -10.56 18.57 14.35
CA TYR A 103 -11.39 18.21 13.20
C TYR A 103 -10.91 18.91 11.93
N THR A 104 -10.59 20.20 11.99
CA THR A 104 -10.09 20.94 10.83
C THR A 104 -8.76 20.38 10.31
N CYS A 105 -7.87 19.95 11.20
CA CYS A 105 -6.59 19.34 10.79
C CYS A 105 -6.76 17.98 10.08
N TRP A 106 -7.78 17.21 10.44
CA TRP A 106 -7.95 15.83 9.97
C TRP A 106 -9.10 15.64 8.97
N ALA A 107 -9.98 16.63 8.78
CA ALA A 107 -11.16 16.53 7.91
C ALA A 107 -10.82 16.40 6.42
N ASP A 108 -9.70 16.96 5.97
CA ASP A 108 -9.25 16.82 4.58
C ASP A 108 -8.58 15.45 4.32
N GLU A 109 -8.06 14.81 5.37
CA GLU A 109 -7.32 13.56 5.29
C GLU A 109 -8.24 12.32 5.46
N PHE A 110 -9.33 12.43 6.22
CA PHE A 110 -10.23 11.31 6.56
C PHE A 110 -11.68 11.56 6.21
N ASP A 111 -12.39 10.48 5.83
CA ASP A 111 -13.85 10.56 5.73
C ASP A 111 -14.45 10.85 7.11
N ALA A 112 -15.51 11.67 7.14
CA ALA A 112 -16.31 11.93 8.33
C ALA A 112 -16.72 10.64 9.04
N ARG A 113 -16.99 9.55 8.31
CA ARG A 113 -17.34 8.24 8.90
C ARG A 113 -16.19 7.61 9.69
N GLU A 114 -14.95 7.73 9.20
CA GLU A 114 -13.75 7.21 9.88
C GLU A 114 -13.49 7.96 11.19
N LEU A 115 -13.71 9.28 11.19
CA LEU A 115 -13.54 10.11 12.38
C LEU A 115 -14.71 9.99 13.38
N ALA A 116 -15.93 9.77 12.89
CA ALA A 116 -17.15 9.79 13.70
C ALA A 116 -17.12 8.75 14.83
N GLN A 117 -16.64 7.52 14.57
CA GLN A 117 -16.63 6.46 15.57
C GLN A 117 -15.80 6.85 16.80
N GLY A 118 -14.57 7.33 16.58
CA GLY A 118 -13.70 7.78 17.67
C GLY A 118 -14.24 9.04 18.35
N PHE A 119 -14.79 9.97 17.57
CA PHE A 119 -15.42 11.18 18.10
C PHE A 119 -16.57 10.85 19.07
N TRP A 120 -17.49 9.96 18.70
CA TRP A 120 -18.64 9.65 19.55
C TRP A 120 -18.24 8.96 20.85
N GLN A 121 -17.18 8.16 20.83
CA GLN A 121 -16.59 7.60 22.05
C GLN A 121 -15.94 8.68 22.92
N TRP A 122 -15.11 9.55 22.32
CA TRP A 122 -14.47 10.68 22.99
C TRP A 122 -15.51 11.61 23.65
N ARG A 123 -16.60 11.89 22.95
CA ARG A 123 -17.69 12.75 23.41
C ARG A 123 -18.27 12.28 24.73
N THR A 124 -18.34 10.97 25.00
CA THR A 124 -18.96 10.42 26.23
C THR A 124 -18.30 10.89 27.53
N ARG A 125 -17.06 11.40 27.45
CA ARG A 125 -16.31 11.96 28.59
C ARG A 125 -16.94 13.27 29.08
N PHE A 126 -17.50 14.07 28.18
CA PHE A 126 -17.92 15.43 28.46
C PHE A 126 -19.43 15.53 28.66
N ALA A 127 -19.84 16.01 29.84
CA ALA A 127 -21.24 16.17 30.18
C ALA A 127 -21.88 17.35 29.45
N SER A 128 -21.11 18.39 29.13
CA SER A 128 -21.56 19.55 28.35
C SER A 128 -22.06 19.14 26.96
N LEU A 129 -21.51 18.07 26.39
CA LEU A 129 -21.84 17.57 25.07
C LEU A 129 -23.04 16.61 25.04
N LYS A 130 -23.74 16.41 26.17
CA LYS A 130 -24.97 15.61 26.25
C LYS A 130 -26.04 15.97 25.20
N PRO A 131 -26.25 17.26 24.85
CA PRO A 131 -27.18 17.61 23.79
C PRO A 131 -26.85 16.99 22.43
N LEU A 132 -25.61 16.62 22.13
CA LEU A 132 -25.27 16.07 20.81
C LEU A 132 -25.84 14.65 20.52
N ASP A 133 -26.46 13.97 21.50
CA ASP A 133 -27.01 12.62 21.27
C ASP A 133 -28.10 12.63 20.19
N TRP A 134 -28.94 13.66 20.13
CA TRP A 134 -30.00 13.74 19.11
C TRP A 134 -29.44 13.90 17.68
N LEU A 135 -28.30 14.59 17.53
CA LEU A 135 -27.61 14.73 16.24
C LEU A 135 -27.07 13.38 15.78
N ARG A 136 -26.49 12.60 16.69
CA ARG A 136 -26.04 11.23 16.39
C ARG A 136 -27.20 10.36 15.92
N ASP A 137 -28.31 10.41 16.64
CA ASP A 137 -29.47 9.57 16.34
C ASP A 137 -30.17 10.00 15.04
N SER A 138 -29.94 11.25 14.59
CA SER A 138 -30.43 11.80 13.31
C SER A 138 -29.45 11.60 12.14
N ASP A 139 -28.33 10.91 12.35
CA ASP A 139 -27.24 10.70 11.36
C ASP A 139 -26.68 12.02 10.79
N GLU A 140 -26.60 13.06 11.62
CA GLU A 140 -26.09 14.37 11.21
C GLU A 140 -24.58 14.31 10.91
N PRO A 141 -24.12 14.97 9.82
CA PRO A 141 -22.73 14.93 9.43
C PRO A 141 -21.83 15.63 10.45
N LEU A 142 -20.60 15.13 10.57
CA LEU A 142 -19.68 15.54 11.63
C LEU A 142 -19.36 17.05 11.59
N TYR A 143 -19.33 17.68 10.41
CA TYR A 143 -19.11 19.13 10.32
C TYR A 143 -20.24 19.94 11.01
N ASN A 144 -21.48 19.47 10.94
CA ASN A 144 -22.62 20.12 11.58
C ASN A 144 -22.53 19.96 13.10
N VAL A 145 -22.15 18.76 13.55
CA VAL A 145 -21.85 18.49 14.97
C VAL A 145 -20.73 19.42 15.49
N MET A 146 -19.68 19.64 14.71
CA MET A 146 -18.58 20.57 15.08
C MET A 146 -19.04 22.02 15.19
N TYR A 147 -19.97 22.43 14.33
CA TYR A 147 -20.61 23.75 14.40
C TYR A 147 -21.40 23.89 15.71
N GLU A 148 -22.23 22.92 16.06
CA GLU A 148 -23.03 22.90 17.29
C GLU A 148 -22.17 22.92 18.56
N ILE A 149 -21.04 22.20 18.58
CA ILE A 149 -20.10 22.24 19.71
C ILE A 149 -19.64 23.66 20.02
N ARG A 150 -19.46 24.54 19.01
CA ARG A 150 -19.03 25.92 19.25
C ARG A 150 -20.06 26.71 20.06
N PHE A 151 -21.35 26.46 19.84
CA PHE A 151 -22.43 27.09 20.61
C PHE A 151 -22.48 26.52 22.02
N ILE A 152 -22.46 25.19 22.16
CA ILE A 152 -22.46 24.52 23.46
C ILE A 152 -21.31 25.03 24.33
N VAL A 153 -20.10 25.10 23.77
CA VAL A 153 -18.91 25.60 24.48
C VAL A 153 -19.08 27.06 24.90
N ARG A 154 -19.66 27.91 24.04
CA ARG A 154 -19.89 29.33 24.34
C ARG A 154 -20.90 29.51 25.47
N GLU A 155 -21.92 28.66 25.54
CA GLU A 155 -22.97 28.69 26.56
C GLU A 155 -22.56 27.99 27.86
N THR A 156 -21.55 27.12 27.81
CA THR A 156 -21.08 26.35 28.96
C THR A 156 -20.36 27.27 29.97
N PRO A 157 -20.77 27.27 31.26
CA PRO A 157 -20.13 28.06 32.31
C PRO A 157 -18.63 27.75 32.45
N ALA A 158 -17.84 28.77 32.80
CA ALA A 158 -16.37 28.66 32.87
C ALA A 158 -15.88 27.53 33.80
N HIS A 159 -16.52 27.34 34.95
CA HIS A 159 -16.14 26.29 35.90
C HIS A 159 -16.36 24.87 35.35
N VAL A 160 -17.37 24.68 34.49
CA VAL A 160 -17.61 23.40 33.80
C VAL A 160 -16.55 23.17 32.73
N ARG A 161 -16.24 24.19 31.92
CA ARG A 161 -15.16 24.10 30.92
C ARG A 161 -13.83 23.78 31.56
N GLU A 162 -13.51 24.40 32.70
CA GLU A 162 -12.31 24.11 33.46
C GLU A 162 -12.29 22.66 33.97
N ALA A 163 -13.39 22.18 34.57
CA ALA A 163 -13.51 20.79 35.01
C ALA A 163 -13.36 19.79 33.84
N GLU A 164 -13.90 20.11 32.67
CA GLU A 164 -13.77 19.28 31.46
C GLU A 164 -12.35 19.30 30.90
N ARG A 165 -11.64 20.44 30.93
CA ARG A 165 -10.19 20.47 30.66
C ARG A 165 -9.43 19.56 31.62
N TRP A 166 -9.87 19.46 32.88
CA TRP A 166 -9.28 18.54 33.87
C TRP A 166 -9.46 17.05 33.54
N GLN A 167 -10.35 16.69 32.61
CA GLN A 167 -10.51 15.31 32.14
C GLN A 167 -9.54 14.90 31.01
N VAL A 168 -8.84 15.85 30.39
CA VAL A 168 -7.90 15.59 29.28
C VAL A 168 -6.50 15.22 29.82
N PRO A 169 -5.84 14.12 29.41
CA PRO A 169 -4.64 13.63 30.09
C PRO A 169 -3.43 14.59 30.12
N ASN A 170 -3.34 15.58 29.21
CA ASN A 170 -2.20 16.49 29.20
C ASN A 170 -2.41 17.68 30.17
N LYS A 171 -1.65 17.68 31.27
CA LYS A 171 -1.70 18.70 32.35
C LYS A 171 -0.48 19.61 32.39
N LEU A 172 0.47 19.42 31.49
CA LEU A 172 1.69 20.21 31.43
C LEU A 172 1.35 21.59 30.85
N THR A 173 0.96 22.51 31.71
CA THR A 173 1.18 23.93 31.43
C THR A 173 2.67 24.16 31.61
N ASP A 174 3.37 24.42 30.51
CA ASP A 174 4.75 24.90 30.56
C ASP A 174 4.76 26.24 31.30
N ARG A 175 4.87 26.18 32.63
CA ARG A 175 5.16 27.32 33.50
C ARG A 175 6.67 27.55 33.55
N SER A 176 7.33 27.58 32.40
CA SER A 176 8.72 28.00 32.29
C SER A 176 8.89 29.14 31.28
N ARG A 177 8.22 30.27 31.52
CA ARG A 177 8.68 31.58 31.06
C ARG A 177 8.44 32.64 32.13
N GLY A 178 9.55 33.04 32.78
CA GLY A 178 9.87 34.37 33.31
C GLY A 178 8.88 35.01 34.27
#